data_AF-D8SPJ0-F1
#
_entry.id   AF-D8SPJ0-F1
#
_cell.length_a   1.000
_cell.length_b   1.000
_cell.length_c   1.000
_cell.angle_alpha   90.00
_cell.angle_beta   90.00
_cell.angle_gamma   90.00
#
_symmetry.space_group_name_H-M   'P 1'
#
loop_
_entity.id
_entity.type
_entity.pdbx_description
1 polymer ?
#
loop_
_entity_poly.entity_id
_entity_poly.type
_entity_poly.pdbx_seq_one_letter_code
_entity_poly.pdbx_strand_id
1 'polypeptide(L)'
;MKIKGIKMSTPTYNALVSVFCRSGEIEAAEKMLENMKWAECPPNVSTYNTILAAYGRSSDIVQMEKWLEELRKAGLTPNVVTYNTLLFSYLKKGSLAKVDETYREM
;
A
#
# COMPACT_ATOMS: atom_id res chain seq x y z
N MET A 1 17.53 -0.12 7.28
CA MET A 1 18.57 -1.06 6.82
C MET A 1 19.41 -0.35 5.76
N LYS A 2 20.69 -0.07 6.02
CA LYS A 2 21.64 0.39 4.98
C LYS A 2 22.29 -0.85 4.40
N ILE A 3 22.01 -1.20 3.15
CA ILE A 3 22.89 -2.11 2.42
C ILE A 3 24.17 -1.30 2.15
N LYS A 4 25.18 -1.48 3.01
CA LYS A 4 26.55 -0.94 2.92
C LYS A 4 26.67 0.38 2.14
N GLY A 5 26.34 1.50 2.79
CA GLY A 5 26.69 2.84 2.28
C GLY A 5 25.97 3.34 1.03
N ILE A 6 25.09 2.54 0.41
CA ILE A 6 24.34 2.96 -0.78
C ILE A 6 22.99 3.56 -0.36
N LYS A 7 22.72 4.81 -0.77
CA LYS A 7 21.40 5.43 -0.65
C LYS A 7 20.44 4.60 -1.50
N MET A 8 19.51 3.90 -0.86
CA MET A 8 18.53 3.08 -1.58
C MET A 8 17.60 3.98 -2.39
N SER A 9 17.32 3.61 -3.63
CA SER A 9 16.43 4.32 -4.54
C SER A 9 14.99 3.82 -4.41
N THR A 10 14.02 4.58 -4.93
CA THR A 10 12.60 4.22 -4.92
C THR A 10 12.32 2.82 -5.50
N PRO A 11 12.93 2.42 -6.64
CA PRO A 11 12.76 1.06 -7.16
C PRO A 11 13.23 -0.03 -6.19
N THR A 12 14.34 0.20 -5.49
CA THR A 12 14.88 -0.76 -4.51
C THR A 12 13.95 -0.93 -3.32
N TYR A 13 13.43 0.17 -2.77
CA TYR A 13 12.44 0.09 -1.71
C TYR A 13 11.14 -0.58 -2.17
N ASN A 14 10.63 -0.25 -3.35
CA ASN A 14 9.43 -0.87 -3.90
C ASN A 14 9.61 -2.37 -4.10
N ALA A 15 10.79 -2.81 -4.55
CA ALA A 15 11.12 -4.22 -4.65
C ALA A 15 11.09 -4.92 -3.29
N LEU A 16 11.71 -4.32 -2.26
CA LEU A 16 11.69 -4.87 -0.88
C LEU A 16 10.27 -4.94 -0.32
N VAL A 17 9.48 -3.86 -0.44
CA VAL A 17 8.06 -3.82 -0.04
C VAL A 17 7.30 -4.96 -0.75
N SER A 18 7.48 -5.12 -2.06
CA SER A 18 6.81 -6.18 -2.82
C SER A 18 7.19 -7.57 -2.35
N VAL A 19 8.48 -7.82 -2.06
CA VAL A 19 8.95 -9.11 -1.54
C VAL A 19 8.34 -9.40 -0.18
N PHE A 20 8.43 -8.48 0.79
CA PHE A 20 7.85 -8.67 2.12
C PHE A 20 6.34 -8.90 2.06
N CYS A 21 5.61 -8.13 1.23
CA CYS A 21 4.18 -8.32 1.02
C CYS A 21 3.80 -9.67 0.37
N ARG A 22 4.71 -10.30 -0.40
CA ARG A 22 4.49 -11.64 -0.98
C ARG A 22 4.84 -12.75 0.01
N SER A 23 5.81 -12.51 0.88
CA SER A 23 6.18 -13.42 1.97
C SER A 23 5.20 -13.39 3.15
N GLY A 24 4.23 -12.48 3.15
CA GLY A 24 3.27 -12.29 4.25
C GLY A 24 3.81 -11.46 5.41
N GLU A 25 5.03 -10.96 5.31
CA GLU A 25 5.69 -10.11 6.32
C GLU A 25 5.27 -8.64 6.13
N ILE A 26 3.96 -8.36 6.23
CA ILE A 26 3.42 -7.04 5.87
C ILE A 26 3.99 -5.95 6.79
N GLU A 27 4.21 -6.22 8.07
CA GLU A 27 4.80 -5.27 9.03
C GLU A 27 6.24 -4.88 8.65
N ALA A 28 7.01 -5.79 8.02
CA ALA A 28 8.32 -5.46 7.48
C ALA A 28 8.21 -4.53 6.27
N ALA A 29 7.19 -4.72 5.43
CA ALA A 29 6.88 -3.84 4.31
C ALA A 29 6.47 -2.43 4.78
N GLU A 30 5.66 -2.33 5.84
CA GLU A 30 5.30 -1.06 6.48
C GLU A 30 6.54 -0.29 6.96
N LYS A 31 7.45 -0.98 7.68
CA LYS A 31 8.72 -0.39 8.12
C LYS A 31 9.58 0.09 6.96
N MET A 32 9.55 -0.59 5.81
CA MET A 32 10.27 -0.12 4.62
C MET A 32 9.67 1.17 4.07
N LEU A 33 8.34 1.29 4.03
CA LEU A 33 7.66 2.52 3.63
C LEU A 33 7.96 3.67 4.61
N GLU A 34 7.96 3.42 5.91
CA GLU A 34 8.36 4.43 6.89
C GLU A 34 9.81 4.89 6.69
N ASN A 35 10.73 3.95 6.45
CA ASN A 35 12.13 4.29 6.16
C ASN A 35 12.28 5.15 4.90
N MET A 36 11.46 4.96 3.87
CA MET A 36 11.43 5.81 2.67
C MET A 36 11.14 7.27 3.00
N LYS A 37 10.20 7.52 3.92
CA LYS A 37 9.84 8.89 4.36
C LYS A 37 11.05 9.63 4.94
N TRP A 38 11.94 8.92 5.62
CA TRP A 38 13.16 9.49 6.23
C TRP A 38 14.38 9.50 5.29
N ALA A 39 14.37 8.74 4.20
CA ALA A 39 15.54 8.51 3.34
C ALA A 39 15.67 9.49 2.17
N GLU A 40 14.99 10.66 2.22
CA GLU A 40 14.84 11.60 1.09
C GLU A 40 14.32 10.93 -0.19
N CYS A 41 13.56 9.83 -0.03
CA CYS A 41 13.04 9.02 -1.11
C CYS A 41 11.58 8.71 -0.80
N PRO A 42 10.68 9.70 -0.89
CA PRO A 42 9.31 9.57 -0.41
C PRO A 42 8.58 8.42 -1.13
N PRO A 43 7.72 7.67 -0.42
CA PRO A 43 6.84 6.69 -1.04
C PRO A 43 5.95 7.35 -2.10
N ASN A 44 5.63 6.62 -3.15
CA ASN A 44 4.67 7.07 -4.17
C ASN A 44 3.41 6.18 -4.18
N VAL A 45 2.44 6.52 -5.01
CA VAL A 45 1.16 5.76 -5.13
C VAL A 45 1.40 4.27 -5.38
N SER A 46 2.43 3.91 -6.16
CA SER A 46 2.76 2.50 -6.41
C SER A 46 3.27 1.79 -5.16
N THR A 47 4.03 2.46 -4.29
CA THR A 47 4.47 1.90 -3.01
C THR A 47 3.27 1.59 -2.13
N TYR A 48 2.34 2.54 -1.98
CA TYR A 48 1.12 2.35 -1.18
C TYR A 48 0.20 1.27 -1.77
N ASN A 49 0.00 1.24 -3.09
CA ASN A 49 -0.79 0.19 -3.75
C ASN A 49 -0.26 -1.21 -3.49
N THR A 50 1.06 -1.36 -3.30
CA THR A 50 1.67 -2.65 -2.96
C THR A 50 1.23 -3.12 -1.57
N ILE A 51 1.20 -2.22 -0.57
CA ILE A 51 0.73 -2.51 0.79
C ILE A 51 -0.78 -2.76 0.80
N LEU A 52 -1.56 -1.92 0.12
CA LEU A 52 -3.02 -2.10 0.00
C LEU A 52 -3.36 -3.47 -0.59
N ALA A 53 -2.68 -3.87 -1.66
CA ALA A 53 -2.89 -5.18 -2.27
C ALA A 53 -2.48 -6.34 -1.33
N ALA A 54 -1.49 -6.13 -0.46
CA ALA A 54 -1.10 -7.13 0.54
C ALA A 54 -2.20 -7.35 1.58
N TYR A 55 -2.74 -6.27 2.14
CA TYR A 55 -3.85 -6.33 3.10
C TYR A 55 -5.15 -6.82 2.47
N GLY A 56 -5.43 -6.44 1.22
CA GLY A 56 -6.56 -6.97 0.45
C GLY A 56 -6.47 -8.49 0.25
N ARG A 57 -5.26 -9.02 -0.01
CA ARG A 57 -5.03 -10.48 -0.13
C ARG A 57 -5.22 -11.21 1.20
N SER A 58 -4.74 -10.65 2.31
CA SER A 58 -4.94 -11.21 3.65
C SER A 58 -6.35 -10.98 4.23
N SER A 59 -7.23 -10.31 3.48
CA SER A 59 -8.59 -9.95 3.88
C SER A 59 -8.66 -9.05 5.13
N ASP A 60 -7.56 -8.40 5.50
CA ASP A 60 -7.52 -7.41 6.59
C ASP A 60 -7.87 -6.03 6.04
N ILE A 61 -9.17 -5.83 5.87
CA ILE A 61 -9.75 -4.61 5.32
C ILE A 61 -9.54 -3.39 6.23
N VAL A 62 -9.45 -3.59 7.55
CA VAL A 62 -9.26 -2.48 8.50
C VAL A 62 -7.90 -1.83 8.27
N GLN A 63 -6.84 -2.64 8.13
CA GLN A 63 -5.52 -2.11 7.82
C GLN A 63 -5.41 -1.60 6.39
N MET A 64 -6.10 -2.22 5.44
CA MET A 64 -6.19 -1.68 4.07
C MET A 64 -6.77 -0.25 4.07
N GLU A 65 -7.89 -0.02 4.76
CA GLU A 65 -8.52 1.31 4.86
C GLU A 65 -7.62 2.33 5.57
N LYS A 66 -6.92 1.92 6.63
CA LYS A 66 -5.92 2.76 7.30
C LYS A 66 -4.84 3.22 6.31
N TRP A 67 -4.32 2.32 5.47
CA TRP A 67 -3.29 2.65 4.50
C TRP A 67 -3.80 3.50 3.32
N LEU A 68 -5.08 3.39 2.96
CA LEU A 68 -5.71 4.27 1.99
C LEU A 68 -5.75 5.71 2.52
N GLU A 69 -6.08 5.87 3.81
CA GLU A 69 -6.08 7.17 4.45
C GLU A 69 -4.65 7.75 4.58
N GLU A 70 -3.66 6.91 4.90
CA GLU A 70 -2.26 7.35 4.92
C GLU A 70 -1.72 7.74 3.53
N LEU A 71 -2.21 7.13 2.45
CA LEU A 71 -1.93 7.55 1.08
C LEU A 71 -2.46 8.97 0.86
N ARG A 72 -3.72 9.23 1.24
CA ARG A 72 -4.36 10.56 1.10
C ARG A 72 -3.65 11.62 1.94
N LYS A 73 -3.32 11.31 3.21
CA LYS A 73 -2.55 12.21 4.10
C LYS A 73 -1.15 12.53 3.60
N ALA A 74 -0.55 11.63 2.82
CA ALA A 74 0.72 11.91 2.15
C ALA A 74 0.58 12.87 0.96
N GLY A 75 -0.62 13.42 0.71
CA GLY A 75 -0.91 14.31 -0.41
C GLY A 75 -0.95 13.60 -1.77
N LEU A 76 -1.04 12.27 -1.75
CA LEU A 76 -1.11 11.46 -2.96
C LEU A 76 -2.58 11.20 -3.32
N THR A 77 -2.87 11.12 -4.62
CA THR A 77 -4.22 10.80 -5.11
C THR A 77 -4.31 9.29 -5.40
N PRO A 78 -5.31 8.58 -4.83
CA PRO A 78 -5.64 7.23 -5.27
C PRO A 78 -5.82 7.17 -6.79
N ASN A 79 -5.36 6.10 -7.42
CA ASN A 79 -5.52 5.91 -8.86
C ASN A 79 -6.37 4.67 -9.17
N VAL A 80 -6.55 4.38 -10.45
CA VAL A 80 -7.33 3.22 -10.92
C VAL A 80 -6.86 1.90 -10.29
N VAL A 81 -5.55 1.73 -10.09
CA VAL A 81 -5.01 0.53 -9.43
C VAL A 81 -5.41 0.49 -7.96
N THR A 82 -5.43 1.63 -7.28
CA THR A 82 -5.90 1.76 -5.90
C THR A 82 -7.38 1.35 -5.79
N TYR A 83 -8.25 1.97 -6.58
CA TYR A 83 -9.70 1.69 -6.54
C TYR A 83 -10.03 0.25 -6.93
N ASN A 84 -9.40 -0.30 -7.97
CA ASN A 84 -9.59 -1.70 -8.34
C ASN A 84 -9.19 -2.66 -7.21
N THR A 85 -8.10 -2.35 -6.49
CA THR A 85 -7.65 -3.14 -5.35
C THR A 85 -8.68 -3.11 -4.21
N LEU A 86 -9.23 -1.94 -3.90
CA LEU A 86 -10.25 -1.76 -2.88
C LEU A 86 -11.55 -2.50 -3.25
N LEU A 87 -12.07 -2.26 -4.46
CA LEU A 87 -13.30 -2.90 -4.96
C LEU A 87 -13.20 -4.43 -4.91
N PHE A 88 -12.10 -4.99 -5.42
CA PHE A 88 -11.88 -6.44 -5.36
C PHE A 88 -11.89 -6.97 -3.92
N SER A 89 -11.24 -6.26 -3.00
CA SER A 89 -11.13 -6.66 -1.60
C SER A 89 -12.46 -6.56 -0.86
N TYR A 90 -13.24 -5.50 -1.09
CA TYR A 90 -14.58 -5.34 -0.51
C TYR A 90 -15.58 -6.36 -1.06
N LEU A 91 -15.54 -6.65 -2.36
CA LEU A 91 -16.34 -7.71 -2.98
C LEU A 91 -16.03 -9.08 -2.37
N LYS A 92 -14.74 -9.41 -2.20
CA LYS A 92 -14.31 -10.67 -1.58
C LYS A 92 -14.80 -10.80 -0.13
N LYS A 93 -14.89 -9.70 0.62
CA LYS A 93 -15.46 -9.68 1.98
C LYS A 93 -17.00 -9.66 2.00
N GLY A 94 -17.66 -9.45 0.86
CA GLY A 94 -19.12 -9.31 0.77
C GLY A 94 -19.64 -7.94 1.23
N SER A 95 -18.79 -6.92 1.33
CA SER A 95 -19.20 -5.59 1.79
C SER A 95 -19.69 -4.73 0.62
N LEU A 96 -20.93 -4.98 0.17
CA LEU A 96 -21.51 -4.29 -0.99
C LEU A 96 -21.64 -2.76 -0.79
N ALA A 97 -21.94 -2.32 0.43
CA ALA A 97 -22.01 -0.88 0.74
C ALA A 97 -20.67 -0.16 0.47
N LYS A 98 -19.55 -0.81 0.82
CA LYS A 98 -18.20 -0.28 0.56
C LYS A 98 -17.85 -0.32 -0.93
N VAL A 99 -18.33 -1.32 -1.66
CA VAL A 99 -18.18 -1.40 -3.11
C VAL A 99 -18.87 -0.21 -3.79
N ASP A 100 -20.13 0.05 -3.43
CA ASP A 100 -20.91 1.16 -3.97
C ASP A 100 -20.29 2.53 -3.62
N GLU A 101 -19.84 2.70 -2.37
CA GLU A 101 -19.14 3.90 -1.92
C GLU A 101 -17.87 4.15 -2.75
N THR A 102 -17.02 3.12 -2.86
CA THR A 102 -15.74 3.18 -3.59
C THR A 102 -15.94 3.45 -5.08
N TYR A 103 -16.96 2.84 -5.69
CA TYR A 103 -17.26 3.03 -7.12
C TYR A 103 -17.74 4.45 -7.44
N ARG A 104 -18.43 5.11 -6.50
CA ARG A 104 -18.87 6.51 -6.65
C ARG A 104 -17.74 7.52 -6.43
N GLU A 105 -16.71 7.14 -5.69
CA GLU A 105 -15.55 7.99 -5.40
C GLU A 105 -14.51 8.01 -6.53
N MET A 106 -14.43 6.91 -7.30
CA MET A 106 -13.50 6.72 -8.43
C MET A 106 -13.77 7.70 -9.58
#